data_AF-A0A7X3FV56-F1
#
_entry.id   AF-A0A7X3FV56-F1
#
_cell.length_a   1.000
_cell.length_b   1.000
_cell.length_c   1.000
_cell.angle_alpha   90.00
_cell.angle_beta   90.00
_cell.angle_gamma   90.00
#
_symmetry.space_group_name_H-M   'P 1'
#
loop_
_entity.id
_entity.type
_entity.pdbx_description
1 polymer ?
#
loop_
_entity_poly.entity_id
_entity_poly.type
_entity_poly.pdbx_seq_one_letter_code
_entity_poly.pdbx_strand_id
1 'polypeptide(L)'
;MQKLLATLMCAAGFVLAGAAHATVINGTIHKIDGDKDGQVDDVRISQFTFTVTAGATVFFDSLAYEATNVDLNGDGVITGFDVNMWLFKGTTLLRDEDDSSLTFGDGSVHRYDTAFSHTFSQAGTYTMAIGEHGRTGFDALRGYSTNTYFNPRAGNLDWAAWRVTMTATNGTIGNVASLNGDPVAAVPEPAALGLLGAGLLGVAAARRRRPAMTSM
;
A
#
# COMPACT_ATOMS: atom_id res chain seq x y z
N MET A 1 -29.86 -49.91 1.48
CA MET A 1 -29.93 -48.59 2.18
C MET A 1 -28.56 -48.13 2.68
N GLN A 2 -27.53 -48.13 1.84
CA GLN A 2 -26.15 -47.74 2.22
C GLN A 2 -25.45 -46.87 1.18
N LYS A 3 -26.16 -46.47 0.11
CA LYS A 3 -25.60 -45.69 -1.00
C LYS A 3 -26.21 -44.28 -1.13
N LEU A 4 -27.06 -43.87 -0.18
CA LEU A 4 -27.71 -42.55 -0.21
C LEU A 4 -27.11 -41.52 0.77
N LEU A 5 -26.15 -41.91 1.63
CA LEU A 5 -25.52 -40.98 2.58
C LEU A 5 -24.20 -40.35 2.09
N ALA A 6 -23.63 -40.80 0.97
CA ALA A 6 -22.32 -40.33 0.52
C ALA A 6 -22.33 -39.06 -0.36
N THR A 7 -23.50 -38.55 -0.71
CA THR A 7 -23.62 -37.38 -1.61
C THR A 7 -23.94 -36.07 -0.87
N LEU A 8 -24.11 -36.13 0.46
CA LEU A 8 -24.54 -34.98 1.28
C LEU A 8 -23.43 -34.42 2.19
N MET A 9 -22.17 -34.37 1.74
CA MET A 9 -21.07 -33.68 2.47
C MET A 9 -20.03 -33.05 1.53
N CYS A 10 -20.47 -32.37 0.47
CA CYS A 10 -19.58 -31.52 -0.36
C CYS A 10 -20.19 -30.15 -0.67
N ALA A 11 -21.02 -29.64 0.25
CA ALA A 11 -21.40 -28.23 0.29
C ALA A 11 -21.02 -27.65 1.65
N ALA A 12 -19.77 -27.87 2.07
CA ALA A 12 -19.17 -27.00 3.08
C ALA A 12 -18.95 -25.65 2.39
N GLY A 13 -19.77 -24.67 2.78
CA GLY A 13 -19.77 -23.35 2.19
C GLY A 13 -18.35 -22.77 2.17
N PHE A 14 -17.89 -22.42 0.98
CA PHE A 14 -16.91 -21.36 0.84
C PHE A 14 -17.61 -20.07 1.29
N VAL A 15 -17.60 -19.81 2.59
CA VAL A 15 -17.60 -18.43 3.05
C VAL A 15 -16.32 -17.85 2.46
N LEU A 16 -16.44 -17.15 1.33
CA LEU A 16 -15.44 -16.21 0.88
C LEU A 16 -15.37 -15.13 1.96
N ALA A 17 -14.68 -15.44 3.06
CA ALA A 17 -14.03 -14.41 3.82
C ALA A 17 -13.05 -13.80 2.82
N GLY A 18 -13.44 -12.68 2.21
CA GLY A 18 -12.49 -11.88 1.45
C GLY A 18 -11.37 -11.58 2.42
N ALA A 19 -10.24 -12.27 2.28
CA ALA A 19 -9.04 -11.89 3.00
C ALA A 19 -8.83 -10.42 2.66
N ALA A 20 -8.68 -9.58 3.69
CA ALA A 20 -8.33 -8.18 3.49
C ALA A 20 -7.02 -8.16 2.70
N HIS A 21 -7.11 -7.92 1.40
CA HIS A 21 -5.94 -7.91 0.53
C HIS A 21 -5.28 -6.55 0.74
N ALA A 22 -4.05 -6.57 1.25
CA ALA A 22 -3.24 -5.38 1.37
C ALA A 22 -2.98 -4.81 -0.03
N THR A 23 -3.27 -3.53 -0.23
CA THR A 23 -2.93 -2.81 -1.45
C THR A 23 -1.68 -1.99 -1.19
N VAL A 24 -0.65 -2.20 -2.00
CA VAL A 24 0.65 -1.54 -1.83
C VAL A 24 0.85 -0.54 -2.95
N ILE A 25 1.36 0.64 -2.60
CA ILE A 25 1.86 1.64 -3.54
C ILE A 25 3.22 2.14 -3.05
N ASN A 26 4.11 2.47 -3.98
CA ASN A 26 5.45 2.95 -3.68
C ASN A 26 5.68 4.26 -4.45
N GLY A 27 6.71 5.00 -4.06
CA GLY A 27 7.13 6.21 -4.74
C GLY A 27 8.44 6.75 -4.21
N THR A 28 8.79 7.94 -4.69
CA THR A 28 9.99 8.68 -4.33
C THR A 28 9.65 10.14 -4.06
N ILE A 29 10.42 10.74 -3.18
CA ILE A 29 10.50 12.18 -2.97
C ILE A 29 11.89 12.62 -3.39
N HIS A 30 11.96 13.72 -4.13
CA HIS A 30 13.19 14.34 -4.63
C HIS A 30 12.90 15.82 -4.95
N LYS A 31 13.94 16.58 -5.27
CA LYS A 31 13.77 17.98 -5.68
C LYS A 31 13.21 18.11 -7.09
N ILE A 32 12.32 19.08 -7.28
CA ILE A 32 11.68 19.40 -8.56
C ILE A 32 11.64 20.92 -8.76
N ASP A 33 11.27 21.35 -9.96
CA ASP A 33 10.85 22.73 -10.26
C ASP A 33 9.31 22.74 -10.28
N GLY A 34 8.69 22.83 -9.10
CA GLY A 34 7.25 22.73 -8.89
C GLY A 34 6.52 24.04 -9.16
N ASP A 35 7.12 25.16 -8.78
CA ASP A 35 6.59 26.51 -9.01
C ASP A 35 6.94 27.12 -10.39
N LYS A 36 7.82 26.45 -11.15
CA LYS A 36 8.20 26.77 -12.53
C LYS A 36 8.97 28.07 -12.66
N ASP A 37 9.79 28.39 -11.67
CA ASP A 37 10.70 29.53 -11.72
C ASP A 37 12.03 29.22 -12.43
N GLY A 38 12.26 27.95 -12.79
CA GLY A 38 13.45 27.46 -13.46
C GLY A 38 14.55 26.93 -12.51
N GLN A 39 14.29 26.88 -11.21
CA GLN A 39 15.15 26.28 -10.20
C GLN A 39 14.61 24.91 -9.74
N VAL A 40 15.52 23.98 -9.44
CA VAL A 40 15.17 22.65 -8.89
C VAL A 40 15.42 22.65 -7.39
N ASP A 41 14.60 23.40 -6.67
CA ASP A 41 14.71 23.63 -5.22
C ASP A 41 13.38 23.51 -4.46
N ASP A 42 12.34 23.01 -5.13
CA ASP A 42 11.11 22.56 -4.47
C ASP A 42 11.21 21.10 -4.08
N VAL A 43 10.68 20.72 -2.92
CA VAL A 43 10.65 19.32 -2.48
C VAL A 43 9.31 18.70 -2.85
N ARG A 44 9.34 17.61 -3.62
CA ARG A 44 8.13 16.87 -3.99
C ARG A 44 7.40 16.36 -2.74
N ILE A 45 6.08 16.42 -2.80
CA ILE A 45 5.19 15.66 -1.92
C ILE A 45 4.40 14.72 -2.83
N SER A 46 4.65 13.43 -2.71
CA SER A 46 4.02 12.45 -3.59
C SER A 46 2.54 12.31 -3.25
N GLN A 47 1.72 12.14 -4.27
CA GLN A 47 0.27 12.04 -4.18
C GLN A 47 -0.19 10.82 -4.95
N PHE A 48 -1.15 10.10 -4.38
CA PHE A 48 -1.84 9.01 -5.06
C PHE A 48 -3.32 9.04 -4.73
N THR A 49 -4.13 8.56 -5.67
CA THR A 49 -5.57 8.42 -5.51
C THR A 49 -5.95 6.98 -5.28
N PHE A 50 -7.05 6.78 -4.57
CA PHE A 50 -7.67 5.48 -4.38
C PHE A 50 -9.18 5.64 -4.18
N THR A 51 -9.92 4.60 -4.49
CA THR A 51 -11.37 4.52 -4.24
C THR A 51 -11.66 3.62 -3.06
N VAL A 52 -12.66 3.98 -2.27
CA VAL A 52 -13.14 3.19 -1.13
C VAL A 52 -14.67 3.10 -1.13
N THR A 53 -15.19 2.02 -0.55
CA THR A 53 -16.62 1.88 -0.24
C THR A 53 -16.98 2.61 1.05
N ALA A 54 -18.23 3.06 1.17
CA ALA A 54 -18.73 3.64 2.43
C ALA A 54 -18.70 2.59 3.56
N GLY A 55 -18.33 3.03 4.76
CA GLY A 55 -18.17 2.17 5.94
C GLY A 55 -16.83 1.45 6.03
N ALA A 56 -15.97 1.54 5.00
CA ALA A 56 -14.64 0.95 5.03
C ALA A 56 -13.79 1.64 6.10
N THR A 57 -13.06 0.86 6.89
CA THR A 57 -11.94 1.35 7.69
C THR A 57 -10.67 0.91 7.01
N VAL A 58 -9.87 1.87 6.56
CA VAL A 58 -8.55 1.62 5.96
C VAL A 58 -7.49 1.92 6.99
N PHE A 59 -6.62 0.96 7.19
CA PHE A 59 -5.36 1.12 7.87
C PHE A 59 -4.28 1.46 6.84
N PHE A 60 -3.57 2.56 7.06
CA PHE A 60 -2.45 3.05 6.27
C PHE A 60 -1.16 2.87 7.06
N ASP A 61 -0.13 2.41 6.39
CA ASP A 61 1.16 2.08 6.98
C ASP A 61 2.28 2.48 6.03
N SER A 62 3.12 3.45 6.42
CA SER A 62 4.24 3.90 5.61
C SER A 62 5.54 3.22 6.01
N LEU A 63 6.39 2.93 5.04
CA LEU A 63 7.77 2.52 5.24
C LEU A 63 8.66 3.42 4.40
N ALA A 64 9.43 4.29 5.08
CA ALA A 64 10.41 5.15 4.44
C ALA A 64 11.70 5.31 5.27
N TYR A 65 11.66 5.15 6.60
CA TYR A 65 12.83 5.42 7.44
C TYR A 65 13.75 4.20 7.58
N GLU A 66 14.82 4.15 6.78
CA GLU A 66 15.73 2.98 6.72
C GLU A 66 17.05 3.18 7.48
N ALA A 67 17.08 4.06 8.50
CA ALA A 67 18.30 4.27 9.30
C ALA A 67 18.71 3.04 10.13
N THR A 68 17.87 1.99 10.15
CA THR A 68 18.18 0.67 10.68
C THR A 68 19.09 -0.16 9.77
N ASN A 69 19.46 0.36 8.58
CA ASN A 69 20.20 -0.33 7.51
C ASN A 69 19.45 -1.57 6.96
N VAL A 70 18.12 -1.55 7.04
CA VAL A 70 17.25 -2.53 6.41
C VAL A 70 16.50 -1.81 5.30
N ASP A 71 16.54 -2.38 4.10
CA ASP A 71 15.70 -1.94 2.98
C ASP A 71 14.25 -2.37 3.26
N LEU A 72 13.47 -1.45 3.84
CA LEU A 72 12.09 -1.67 4.26
C LEU A 72 11.12 -1.45 3.10
N ASN A 73 11.43 -0.51 2.22
CA ASN A 73 10.58 -0.15 1.09
C ASN A 73 10.84 -1.03 -0.16
N GLY A 74 11.89 -1.86 -0.13
CA GLY A 74 12.24 -2.87 -1.13
C GLY A 74 12.77 -2.30 -2.44
N ASP A 75 13.32 -1.09 -2.44
CA ASP A 75 13.86 -0.42 -3.63
C ASP A 75 15.34 -0.78 -3.91
N GLY A 76 16.00 -1.47 -2.97
CA GLY A 76 17.39 -1.87 -3.04
C GLY A 76 18.40 -0.81 -2.58
N VAL A 77 17.96 0.32 -2.03
CA VAL A 77 18.81 1.45 -1.63
C VAL A 77 18.39 1.98 -0.27
N ILE A 78 19.32 2.03 0.68
CA ILE A 78 19.04 2.62 2.00
C ILE A 78 18.84 4.14 1.88
N THR A 79 17.59 4.56 2.00
CA THR A 79 17.16 5.96 2.00
C THR A 79 16.24 6.25 3.17
N GLY A 80 15.87 7.51 3.38
CA GLY A 80 14.74 7.75 4.27
C GLY A 80 14.57 9.18 4.72
N PHE A 81 13.38 9.43 5.23
CA PHE A 81 12.94 10.72 5.73
C PHE A 81 11.92 10.50 6.85
N ASP A 82 11.57 11.61 7.50
CA ASP A 82 10.56 11.68 8.56
C ASP A 82 9.18 11.85 7.89
N VAL A 83 8.29 10.86 7.96
CA VAL A 83 7.08 10.78 7.13
C VAL A 83 5.92 11.51 7.78
N ASN A 84 5.22 12.33 6.98
CA ASN A 84 3.89 12.87 7.29
C ASN A 84 2.93 12.54 6.13
N MET A 85 1.71 12.13 6.47
CA MET A 85 0.66 11.77 5.51
C MET A 85 -0.57 12.66 5.65
N TRP A 86 -1.12 13.10 4.51
CA TRP A 86 -2.34 13.92 4.44
C TRP A 86 -3.41 13.26 3.59
N LEU A 87 -4.58 13.04 4.19
CA LEU A 87 -5.74 12.45 3.51
C LEU A 87 -6.71 13.55 3.08
N PHE A 88 -7.06 13.56 1.80
CA PHE A 88 -7.98 14.53 1.21
C PHE A 88 -9.21 13.89 0.58
N LYS A 89 -10.30 14.65 0.60
CA LYS A 89 -11.46 14.45 -0.29
C LYS A 89 -11.65 15.71 -1.14
N GLY A 90 -11.33 15.62 -2.43
CA GLY A 90 -11.18 16.81 -3.26
C GLY A 90 -10.06 17.68 -2.70
N THR A 91 -10.38 18.93 -2.33
CA THR A 91 -9.45 19.86 -1.69
C THR A 91 -9.57 19.93 -0.17
N THR A 92 -10.49 19.16 0.44
CA THR A 92 -10.72 19.17 1.88
C THR A 92 -9.77 18.21 2.57
N LEU A 93 -8.95 18.72 3.48
CA LEU A 93 -8.09 17.92 4.36
C LEU A 93 -8.94 17.21 5.42
N LEU A 94 -8.84 15.89 5.50
CA LEU A 94 -9.56 15.04 6.44
C LEU A 94 -8.68 14.55 7.59
N ARG A 95 -7.42 14.26 7.30
CA ARG A 95 -6.39 13.87 8.27
C ARG A 95 -5.05 14.44 7.87
N ASP A 96 -4.28 14.78 8.88
CA ASP A 96 -2.88 15.16 8.85
C ASP A 96 -2.25 14.33 9.97
N GLU A 97 -1.42 13.37 9.61
CA GLU A 97 -0.81 12.44 10.56
C GLU A 97 0.70 12.42 10.36
N ASP A 98 1.39 12.62 11.47
CA ASP A 98 2.82 12.48 11.65
C ASP A 98 3.02 11.48 12.80
N ASP A 99 4.06 10.67 12.69
CA ASP A 99 4.37 9.57 13.60
C ASP A 99 3.28 8.49 13.71
N SER A 100 3.63 7.43 14.44
CA SER A 100 2.67 6.43 14.91
C SER A 100 2.86 6.17 16.39
N SER A 101 1.79 5.89 17.12
CA SER A 101 1.89 5.55 18.54
C SER A 101 2.43 4.13 18.78
N LEU A 102 2.48 3.28 17.74
CA LEU A 102 2.87 1.88 17.79
C LEU A 102 3.51 1.48 16.45
N THR A 103 4.63 0.72 16.50
CA THR A 103 5.24 0.08 15.32
C THR A 103 4.55 -1.24 14.97
N PHE A 104 4.47 -1.59 13.68
CA PHE A 104 3.71 -2.74 13.18
C PHE A 104 4.47 -4.08 13.14
N GLY A 105 5.69 -4.12 13.69
CA GLY A 105 6.52 -5.34 13.68
C GLY A 105 7.03 -5.75 12.29
N ASP A 106 6.87 -4.85 11.33
CA ASP A 106 7.32 -4.93 9.94
C ASP A 106 8.62 -4.16 9.69
N GLY A 107 9.16 -3.52 10.73
CA GLY A 107 10.37 -2.71 10.68
C GLY A 107 10.12 -1.20 10.72
N SER A 108 8.85 -0.75 10.64
CA SER A 108 8.45 0.65 10.83
C SER A 108 9.00 1.22 12.15
N VAL A 109 9.44 2.47 12.13
CA VAL A 109 9.95 3.20 13.29
C VAL A 109 8.97 4.28 13.70
N HIS A 110 8.39 4.14 14.89
CA HIS A 110 7.22 4.92 15.32
C HIS A 110 7.38 6.45 15.37
N ARG A 111 8.60 6.98 15.29
CA ARG A 111 8.90 8.43 15.30
C ARG A 111 9.29 9.00 13.92
N TYR A 112 9.14 8.19 12.87
CA TYR A 112 9.57 8.55 11.53
C TYR A 112 8.69 7.93 10.46
N ASP A 113 8.08 6.78 10.74
CA ASP A 113 7.08 6.16 9.89
C ASP A 113 5.67 6.42 10.46
N THR A 114 4.79 6.92 9.60
CA THR A 114 3.40 7.23 9.91
C THR A 114 2.51 6.00 9.67
N ALA A 115 1.62 5.73 10.62
CA ALA A 115 0.61 4.69 10.48
C ALA A 115 -0.66 5.02 11.25
N PHE A 116 -1.82 4.90 10.59
CA PHE A 116 -3.11 5.25 11.18
C PHE A 116 -4.28 4.55 10.51
N SER A 117 -5.43 4.50 11.21
CA SER A 117 -6.69 4.04 10.64
C SER A 117 -7.64 5.21 10.36
N HIS A 118 -8.39 5.13 9.27
CA HIS A 118 -9.46 6.06 8.95
C HIS A 118 -10.72 5.32 8.48
N THR A 119 -11.87 5.67 9.06
CA THR A 119 -13.18 5.14 8.66
C THR A 119 -13.87 6.11 7.71
N PHE A 120 -14.16 5.64 6.50
CA PHE A 120 -14.76 6.43 5.43
C PHE A 120 -16.28 6.36 5.49
N SER A 121 -16.95 7.45 5.85
CA SER A 121 -18.42 7.51 5.91
C SER A 121 -19.08 7.53 4.52
N GLN A 122 -18.33 7.88 3.47
CA GLN A 122 -18.81 8.01 2.10
C GLN A 122 -17.91 7.27 1.13
N ALA A 123 -18.51 6.54 0.19
CA ALA A 123 -17.79 5.98 -0.94
C ALA A 123 -17.25 7.11 -1.83
N GLY A 124 -16.17 6.83 -2.57
CA GLY A 124 -15.62 7.74 -3.56
C GLY A 124 -14.11 7.67 -3.67
N THR A 125 -13.57 8.62 -4.42
CA THR A 125 -12.12 8.81 -4.61
C THR A 125 -11.56 9.74 -3.56
N TYR A 126 -10.44 9.34 -2.97
CA TYR A 126 -9.67 10.12 -2.02
C TYR A 126 -8.24 10.25 -2.53
N THR A 127 -7.56 11.30 -2.09
CA THR A 127 -6.13 11.51 -2.38
C THR A 127 -5.37 11.35 -1.07
N MET A 128 -4.32 10.56 -1.09
CA MET A 128 -3.30 10.57 -0.04
C MET A 128 -2.08 11.31 -0.57
N ALA A 129 -1.57 12.24 0.22
CA ALA A 129 -0.25 12.82 0.03
C ALA A 129 0.70 12.25 1.08
N ILE A 130 1.94 11.97 0.69
CA ILE A 130 3.02 11.51 1.55
C ILE A 130 4.25 12.38 1.29
N GLY A 131 4.79 12.93 2.36
CA GLY A 131 5.85 13.93 2.32
C GLY A 131 6.68 13.91 3.58
N GLU A 132 7.71 14.73 3.58
CA GLU A 132 8.50 14.97 4.79
C GLU A 132 7.67 15.66 5.88
N HIS A 133 7.95 15.36 7.15
CA HIS A 133 7.40 16.08 8.29
C HIS A 133 7.85 17.56 8.30
N GLY A 134 6.99 18.42 8.85
CA GLY A 134 7.19 19.87 8.87
C GLY A 134 6.65 20.60 7.64
N ARG A 135 6.00 19.88 6.71
CA ARG A 135 5.28 20.44 5.56
C ARG A 135 3.83 20.74 5.93
N THR A 136 3.18 21.57 5.12
CA THR A 136 1.80 21.97 5.39
C THR A 136 0.81 21.16 4.55
N GLY A 137 -0.44 21.05 5.02
CA GLY A 137 -1.53 20.50 4.20
C GLY A 137 -1.76 21.27 2.88
N PHE A 138 -1.37 22.54 2.79
CA PHE A 138 -1.40 23.30 1.53
C PHE A 138 -0.33 22.82 0.56
N ASP A 139 0.90 22.63 1.02
CA ASP A 139 1.98 22.04 0.23
C ASP A 139 1.60 20.64 -0.23
N ALA A 140 1.03 19.85 0.68
CA ALA A 140 0.60 18.49 0.40
C ALA A 140 -0.53 18.41 -0.63
N LEU A 141 -1.49 19.33 -0.60
CA LEU A 141 -2.53 19.44 -1.62
C LEU A 141 -1.96 19.85 -2.97
N ARG A 142 -0.96 20.74 -2.97
CA ARG A 142 -0.24 21.22 -4.15
C ARG A 142 0.71 20.18 -4.75
N GLY A 143 1.22 19.26 -3.93
CA GLY A 143 2.13 18.19 -4.33
C GLY A 143 3.61 18.56 -4.25
N TYR A 144 3.96 19.69 -3.62
CA TYR A 144 5.32 20.10 -3.34
C TYR A 144 5.37 21.26 -2.32
N SER A 145 6.53 21.40 -1.67
CA SER A 145 6.87 22.53 -0.80
C SER A 145 7.93 23.39 -1.48
N THR A 146 7.72 24.71 -1.48
CA THR A 146 8.48 25.63 -2.34
C THR A 146 9.79 26.07 -1.72
N ASN A 147 10.84 26.20 -2.52
CA ASN A 147 12.12 26.81 -2.14
C ASN A 147 12.68 26.25 -0.82
N THR A 148 12.74 24.92 -0.71
CA THR A 148 13.06 24.25 0.55
C THR A 148 14.09 23.13 0.38
N TYR A 149 14.82 22.88 1.46
CA TYR A 149 15.72 21.74 1.55
C TYR A 149 14.97 20.46 1.91
N PHE A 150 15.36 19.33 1.32
CA PHE A 150 14.97 17.98 1.72
C PHE A 150 15.95 17.47 2.78
N ASN A 151 15.48 17.06 3.95
CA ASN A 151 16.29 16.62 5.08
C ASN A 151 16.32 15.09 5.18
N PRO A 152 17.27 14.42 4.49
CA PRO A 152 17.39 12.96 4.57
C PRO A 152 17.68 12.52 6.00
N ARG A 153 16.96 11.49 6.43
CA ARG A 153 17.15 10.82 7.72
C ARG A 153 17.94 9.51 7.60
N ALA A 154 18.13 9.02 6.37
CA ALA A 154 19.02 7.90 6.03
C ALA A 154 19.60 8.07 4.62
N GLY A 155 20.68 7.35 4.30
CA GLY A 155 21.33 7.35 2.97
C GLY A 155 22.16 8.59 2.61
N ASN A 156 21.87 9.77 3.18
CA ASN A 156 22.50 11.06 2.85
C ASN A 156 22.37 11.41 1.34
N LEU A 157 21.16 11.26 0.80
CA LEU A 157 20.80 11.52 -0.59
C LEU A 157 19.83 12.70 -0.69
N ASP A 158 19.73 13.31 -1.85
CA ASP A 158 18.76 14.38 -2.17
C ASP A 158 17.38 13.84 -2.60
N TRP A 159 17.18 12.55 -2.40
CA TRP A 159 15.93 11.82 -2.63
C TRP A 159 15.76 10.70 -1.60
N ALA A 160 14.53 10.19 -1.49
CA ALA A 160 14.25 8.97 -0.74
C ALA A 160 13.02 8.24 -1.31
N ALA A 161 13.00 6.92 -1.16
CA ALA A 161 11.86 6.09 -1.52
C ALA A 161 10.93 5.88 -0.32
N TRP A 162 9.68 5.57 -0.63
CA TRP A 162 8.66 5.23 0.34
C TRP A 162 7.74 4.15 -0.20
N ARG A 163 7.14 3.39 0.72
CA ARG A 163 6.06 2.45 0.47
C ARG A 163 4.89 2.79 1.39
N VAL A 164 3.67 2.68 0.88
CA VAL A 164 2.45 2.70 1.69
C VAL A 164 1.68 1.40 1.46
N THR A 165 1.38 0.71 2.56
CA THR A 165 0.48 -0.44 2.58
C THR A 165 -0.88 0.00 3.10
N MET A 166 -1.95 -0.37 2.39
CA MET A 166 -3.33 -0.07 2.76
C MET A 166 -4.12 -1.35 2.95
N THR A 167 -4.75 -1.51 4.12
CA THR A 167 -5.58 -2.67 4.43
C THR A 167 -6.98 -2.21 4.81
N ALA A 168 -8.00 -2.66 4.06
CA ALA A 168 -9.39 -2.35 4.36
C ALA A 168 -10.08 -3.44 5.18
N THR A 169 -10.89 -3.00 6.14
CA THR A 169 -11.90 -3.81 6.83
C THR A 169 -13.28 -3.18 6.60
N ASN A 170 -14.34 -3.99 6.63
CA ASN A 170 -15.72 -3.55 6.39
C ASN A 170 -15.93 -2.78 5.07
N GLY A 171 -15.15 -3.11 4.04
CA GLY A 171 -15.23 -2.49 2.74
C GLY A 171 -14.06 -2.88 1.83
N THR A 172 -13.91 -2.19 0.71
CA THR A 172 -12.84 -2.44 -0.26
C THR A 172 -12.07 -1.17 -0.62
N ILE A 173 -10.83 -1.37 -1.07
CA ILE A 173 -9.99 -0.37 -1.74
C ILE A 173 -9.85 -0.78 -3.20
N GLY A 174 -9.85 0.17 -4.12
CA GLY A 174 -9.60 -0.08 -5.54
C GLY A 174 -9.09 1.16 -6.26
N ASN A 175 -8.74 1.01 -7.55
CA ASN A 175 -8.29 2.11 -8.41
C ASN A 175 -7.16 2.94 -7.80
N VAL A 176 -6.17 2.26 -7.20
CA VAL A 176 -4.99 2.92 -6.65
C VAL A 176 -4.10 3.37 -7.80
N ALA A 177 -3.77 4.65 -7.85
CA ALA A 177 -2.96 5.24 -8.90
C ALA A 177 -2.11 6.40 -8.38
N SER A 178 -0.84 6.45 -8.79
CA SER A 178 0.03 7.60 -8.58
C SER A 178 -0.54 8.81 -9.34
N LEU A 179 -0.60 9.98 -8.68
CA LEU A 179 -1.08 11.23 -9.27
C LEU A 179 0.09 12.08 -9.78
N ASN A 180 1.17 12.18 -9.00
CA ASN A 180 2.35 12.99 -9.32
C ASN A 180 3.67 12.29 -8.95
N GLY A 181 3.64 11.00 -8.59
CA GLY A 181 4.84 10.22 -8.26
C GLY A 181 5.56 9.73 -9.52
N ASP A 182 6.86 9.45 -9.37
CA ASP A 182 7.62 8.82 -10.44
C ASP A 182 7.07 7.41 -10.74
N PRO A 183 7.16 6.93 -11.98
CA PRO A 183 6.79 5.56 -12.30
C PRO A 183 7.67 4.59 -11.51
N VAL A 184 7.12 3.93 -10.49
CA VAL A 184 7.84 2.91 -9.74
C VAL A 184 7.73 1.57 -10.46
N ALA A 185 8.83 0.81 -10.49
CA ALA A 185 8.82 -0.56 -11.00
C ALA A 185 7.75 -1.37 -10.26
N ALA A 186 6.96 -2.15 -11.01
CA ALA A 186 5.91 -2.99 -10.42
C ALA A 186 6.54 -3.95 -9.40
N VAL A 187 6.09 -3.88 -8.14
CA VAL A 187 6.42 -4.89 -7.14
C VAL A 187 5.81 -6.22 -7.62
N PRO A 188 6.58 -7.33 -7.65
CA PRO A 188 6.04 -8.62 -8.04
C PRO A 188 4.78 -8.95 -7.25
N GLU A 189 3.72 -9.32 -7.97
CA GLU A 189 2.44 -9.69 -7.36
C GLU A 189 2.64 -10.78 -6.28
N PRO A 190 1.88 -10.74 -5.17
CA PRO A 190 2.01 -11.74 -4.11
C PRO A 190 1.89 -13.16 -4.69
N ALA A 191 2.64 -14.11 -4.12
CA ALA A 191 2.71 -15.51 -4.54
C ALA A 191 1.35 -16.26 -4.62
N ALA A 192 0.22 -15.60 -4.33
CA ALA A 192 -1.14 -16.09 -4.49
C ALA A 192 -1.46 -16.59 -5.90
N LEU A 193 -0.95 -15.93 -6.96
CA LEU A 193 -1.12 -16.44 -8.34
C LEU A 193 -0.29 -17.70 -8.59
N GLY A 194 0.92 -17.77 -8.03
CA GLY A 194 1.75 -18.98 -8.04
C GLY A 194 1.08 -20.15 -7.30
N LEU A 195 0.47 -19.88 -6.14
CA LEU A 195 -0.28 -20.84 -5.34
C LEU A 195 -1.58 -21.30 -6.03
N LEU A 196 -2.32 -20.40 -6.68
CA LEU A 196 -3.50 -20.75 -7.47
C LEU A 196 -3.11 -21.63 -8.66
N GLY A 197 -2.04 -21.28 -9.38
CA GLY A 197 -1.50 -22.08 -10.48
C GLY A 197 -1.04 -23.47 -10.03
N ALA A 198 -0.28 -23.54 -8.93
CA ALA A 198 0.17 -24.80 -8.34
C ALA A 198 -1.01 -25.66 -7.83
N GLY A 199 -2.01 -25.03 -7.22
CA GLY A 199 -3.23 -25.69 -6.74
C GLY A 199 -4.05 -26.31 -7.87
N LEU A 200 -4.26 -25.58 -8.96
CA LEU A 200 -4.98 -26.08 -10.14
C LEU A 200 -4.24 -27.24 -10.82
N LEU A 201 -2.91 -27.15 -10.92
CA LEU A 201 -2.07 -28.24 -11.43
C LEU A 201 -2.13 -29.48 -10.54
N GLY A 202 -2.12 -29.30 -9.21
CA GLY A 202 -2.28 -30.40 -8.25
C GLY A 202 -3.62 -31.12 -8.39
N VAL A 203 -4.72 -30.39 -8.56
CA VAL A 203 -6.07 -30.97 -8.78
C VAL A 203 -6.15 -31.71 -10.12
N ALA A 204 -5.56 -31.16 -11.18
CA ALA A 204 -5.50 -31.81 -12.49
C ALA A 204 -4.67 -33.12 -12.46
N ALA A 205 -3.55 -33.12 -11.75
CA ALA A 205 -2.70 -34.31 -11.58
C ALA A 205 -3.40 -35.40 -10.75
N ALA A 206 -4.14 -35.02 -9.69
CA ALA A 206 -4.91 -35.95 -8.87
C ALA A 206 -6.06 -36.62 -9.65
N ARG A 207 -6.72 -35.89 -10.55
CA ARG A 207 -7.79 -36.45 -11.41
C ARG A 207 -7.28 -37.51 -12.40
N ARG A 208 -6.02 -37.41 -12.85
CA ARG A 208 -5.40 -38.37 -13.79
C ARG A 208 -4.95 -39.68 -13.14
N ARG A 209 -4.90 -39.74 -11.80
CA ARG A 209 -4.45 -40.94 -11.05
C ARG A 209 -5.57 -41.86 -10.60
N ARG A 210 -6.82 -41.70 -11.05
CA ARG A 210 -7.84 -42.74 -10.81
C ARG A 210 -7.52 -43.94 -11.71
N PRO A 211 -7.12 -45.11 -11.15
CA PRO A 211 -6.96 -46.30 -11.96
C PRO A 211 -8.32 -46.65 -12.57
N ALA A 212 -8.35 -46.89 -13.88
CA ALA A 212 -9.47 -47.57 -14.50
C ALA A 212 -9.60 -48.92 -13.79
N MET A 213 -10.69 -49.12 -13.04
CA MET A 213 -11.07 -50.46 -12.60
C MET A 213 -11.36 -51.27 -13.87
N THR A 214 -10.38 -52.05 -14.30
CA THR A 214 -10.58 -53.10 -15.30
C THR A 214 -11.50 -54.13 -14.66
N SER A 215 -12.74 -54.21 -15.13
CA SER A 215 -13.64 -55.31 -14.79
C SER A 215 -13.13 -56.59 -15.45
N MET A 216 -12.89 -57.63 -14.64
CA MET A 216 -13.00 -59.02 -15.06
C MET A 216 -14.16 -59.66 -14.30
#